data_AF-A0A3A4WC77-F1
#
_entry.id   AF-A0A3A4WC77-F1
#
_cell.length_a   1.000
_cell.length_b   1.000
_cell.length_c   1.000
_cell.angle_alpha   90.00
_cell.angle_beta   90.00
_cell.angle_gamma   90.00
#
_symmetry.space_group_name_H-M   'P 1'
#
loop_
_entity.id
_entity.type
_entity.pdbx_description
1 polymer ?
#
loop_
_entity_poly.entity_id
_entity_poly.type
_entity_poly.pdbx_seq_one_letter_code
_entity_poly.pdbx_strand_id
1 'polypeptide(L)'
;MTTRALRPWTDLVRLHPDVEGGALTEALFAIDLGAIAAGDKNVPVVNRDPEAFFRATYLTADLQKLLKEVLASLDGEPGYNRVLKLRTPFGGGKSHTLASLLHAAKSRAALDAIPEAKGFAHPKNVAVAV
;
A
#
# COMPACT_ATOMS: atom_id res chain seq x y z
N MET A 1 38.72 -24.87 -6.62
CA MET A 1 37.71 -23.85 -6.26
C MET A 1 36.43 -24.58 -5.88
N THR A 2 36.08 -24.58 -4.60
CA THR A 2 34.85 -25.22 -4.11
C THR A 2 33.68 -24.27 -4.32
N THR A 3 32.89 -24.49 -5.37
CA THR A 3 31.63 -23.79 -5.61
C THR A 3 30.66 -24.23 -4.52
N ARG A 4 30.39 -23.37 -3.54
CA ARG A 4 29.36 -23.61 -2.53
C ARG A 4 28.01 -23.60 -3.25
N ALA A 5 27.41 -24.78 -3.43
CA ALA A 5 26.09 -24.89 -4.05
C ALA A 5 25.07 -24.11 -3.22
N LEU A 6 24.40 -23.14 -3.85
CA LEU A 6 23.28 -22.44 -3.24
C LEU A 6 22.11 -23.41 -3.12
N ARG A 7 21.48 -23.44 -1.95
CA ARG A 7 20.26 -24.25 -1.76
C ARG A 7 19.12 -23.65 -2.60
N PRO A 8 18.28 -24.48 -3.24
CA PRO A 8 17.07 -24.02 -3.91
C PRO A 8 16.22 -23.16 -2.98
N TRP A 9 15.59 -22.11 -3.52
CA TRP A 9 14.74 -21.22 -2.71
C TRP A 9 13.54 -21.96 -2.10
N THR A 10 13.04 -23.01 -2.77
CA THR A 10 11.97 -23.89 -2.30
C THR A 10 12.32 -24.61 -0.99
N ASP A 11 13.60 -24.79 -0.71
CA ASP A 11 14.08 -25.45 0.51
C ASP A 11 14.32 -24.44 1.64
N LEU A 12 14.21 -23.14 1.35
CA LEU A 12 14.55 -22.05 2.27
C LEU A 12 13.33 -21.26 2.74
N VAL A 13 12.25 -21.25 1.95
CA VAL A 13 11.04 -20.48 2.25
C VAL A 13 9.86 -21.40 2.47
N ARG A 14 8.92 -20.95 3.31
CA ARG A 14 7.57 -21.53 3.37
C ARG A 14 6.63 -20.62 2.61
N LEU A 15 5.62 -21.23 1.99
CA LEU A 15 4.57 -20.44 1.34
C LEU A 15 3.72 -19.78 2.43
N HIS A 16 3.00 -18.73 2.06
CA HIS A 16 2.08 -18.11 3.00
C HIS A 16 0.97 -19.13 3.36
N PRO A 17 0.46 -19.15 4.61
CA PRO A 17 -0.45 -20.20 5.08
C PRO A 17 -1.73 -20.37 4.26
N ASP A 18 -2.20 -19.31 3.58
CA ASP A 18 -3.34 -19.37 2.65
C ASP A 18 -3.05 -20.22 1.41
N VAL A 19 -1.83 -20.13 0.86
CA VAL A 19 -1.36 -20.94 -0.27
C VAL A 19 -1.14 -22.38 0.17
N GLU A 20 -0.48 -22.61 1.31
CA GLU A 20 -0.27 -23.97 1.85
C GLU A 20 -1.61 -24.66 2.17
N GLY A 21 -2.58 -23.90 2.69
CA GLY A 21 -3.92 -24.40 3.04
C GLY A 21 -4.92 -24.43 1.88
N GLY A 22 -4.57 -23.94 0.68
CA GLY A 22 -5.48 -23.85 -0.47
C GLY A 22 -6.64 -22.85 -0.29
N ALA A 23 -6.55 -21.95 0.69
CA ALA A 23 -7.58 -20.97 1.03
C ALA A 23 -7.40 -19.66 0.24
N LEU A 24 -7.60 -19.75 -1.08
CA LEU A 24 -7.43 -18.62 -2.00
C LEU A 24 -8.76 -17.90 -2.23
N THR A 25 -8.93 -16.72 -1.64
CA THR A 25 -10.11 -15.87 -1.87
C THR A 25 -9.82 -14.83 -2.95
N GLU A 26 -10.84 -14.38 -3.69
CA GLU A 26 -10.66 -13.34 -4.72
C GLU A 26 -10.09 -12.03 -4.14
N ALA A 27 -10.49 -11.70 -2.91
CA ALA A 27 -9.98 -10.55 -2.16
C ALA A 27 -8.47 -10.62 -1.83
N LEU A 28 -7.85 -11.79 -1.97
CA LEU A 28 -6.40 -11.95 -1.88
C LEU A 28 -5.69 -11.45 -3.15
N PHE A 29 -6.34 -11.60 -4.31
CA PHE A 29 -5.76 -11.28 -5.61
C PHE A 29 -6.07 -9.86 -6.08
N ALA A 30 -7.23 -9.32 -5.69
CA ALA A 30 -7.68 -8.00 -6.08
C ALA A 30 -8.06 -7.15 -4.87
N ILE A 31 -7.57 -5.91 -4.87
CA ILE A 31 -7.94 -4.92 -3.86
C ILE A 31 -9.32 -4.37 -4.17
N ASP A 32 -10.25 -4.59 -3.24
CA ASP A 32 -11.53 -3.91 -3.19
C ASP A 32 -11.41 -2.65 -2.31
N LEU A 33 -11.31 -1.50 -2.97
CA LEU A 33 -11.21 -0.20 -2.29
C LEU A 33 -12.48 0.14 -1.51
N GLY A 34 -13.65 -0.25 -2.01
CA GLY A 34 -14.94 0.03 -1.36
C GLY A 34 -15.04 -0.74 -0.05
N ALA A 35 -14.68 -2.01 -0.05
CA ALA A 35 -14.66 -2.85 1.15
C ALA A 35 -13.63 -2.34 2.19
N ILE A 36 -12.44 -1.89 1.75
CA ILE A 36 -11.46 -1.23 2.64
C ILE A 36 -12.03 0.04 3.24
N ALA A 37 -12.64 0.90 2.40
CA ALA A 37 -13.20 2.18 2.85
C ALA A 37 -14.35 2.00 3.85
N ALA A 38 -15.16 0.96 3.67
CA ALA A 38 -16.25 0.57 4.57
C ALA A 38 -15.76 -0.14 5.86
N GLY A 39 -14.48 -0.51 5.95
CA GLY A 39 -13.95 -1.24 7.10
C GLY A 39 -14.45 -2.68 7.19
N ASP A 40 -14.72 -3.33 6.05
CA ASP A 40 -15.19 -4.72 6.01
C ASP A 40 -14.16 -5.67 6.64
N LYS A 41 -14.61 -6.46 7.62
CA LYS A 41 -13.79 -7.44 8.35
C LYS A 41 -13.38 -8.63 7.49
N ASN A 42 -14.05 -8.86 6.36
CA ASN A 42 -13.72 -9.92 5.42
C ASN A 42 -12.53 -9.58 4.52
N VAL A 43 -12.16 -8.29 4.44
CA VAL A 43 -10.95 -7.87 3.73
C VAL A 43 -9.73 -8.42 4.47
N PRO A 44 -8.73 -9.00 3.75
CA PRO A 44 -7.49 -9.45 4.35
C PRO A 44 -6.84 -8.38 5.24
N VAL A 45 -6.26 -8.79 6.37
CA VAL A 45 -5.61 -7.86 7.32
C VAL A 45 -4.58 -6.98 6.63
N VAL A 46 -3.79 -7.58 5.74
CA VAL A 46 -2.77 -6.89 4.94
C VAL A 46 -3.34 -5.75 4.09
N ASN A 47 -4.62 -5.79 3.71
CA ASN A 47 -5.26 -4.76 2.90
C ASN A 47 -6.06 -3.75 3.74
N ARG A 48 -6.63 -4.17 4.88
CA ARG A 48 -7.49 -3.31 5.71
C ARG A 48 -6.73 -2.51 6.78
N ASP A 49 -5.64 -3.05 7.31
CA ASP A 49 -4.86 -2.42 8.36
C ASP A 49 -3.76 -1.55 7.74
N PRO A 50 -3.73 -0.23 8.01
CA PRO A 50 -2.79 0.69 7.38
C PRO A 50 -1.32 0.27 7.58
N GLU A 51 -0.95 -0.18 8.79
CA GLU A 51 0.44 -0.56 9.07
C GLU A 51 0.82 -1.86 8.35
N ALA A 52 -0.05 -2.87 8.38
CA ALA A 52 0.17 -4.12 7.67
C ALA A 52 0.26 -3.89 6.15
N PHE A 53 -0.60 -3.02 5.62
CA PHE A 53 -0.60 -2.64 4.22
C PHE A 53 0.73 -2.01 3.81
N PHE A 54 1.20 -1.05 4.59
CA PHE A 54 2.46 -0.36 4.30
C PHE A 54 3.68 -1.25 4.50
N ARG A 55 3.69 -2.14 5.49
CA ARG A 55 4.75 -3.16 5.64
C ARG A 55 4.83 -4.13 4.45
N ALA A 56 3.69 -4.44 3.83
CA ALA A 56 3.61 -5.30 2.66
C ALA A 56 3.73 -4.55 1.32
N THR A 57 3.83 -3.22 1.35
CA THR A 57 3.87 -2.38 0.15
C THR A 57 5.27 -1.81 -0.07
N TYR A 58 5.86 -2.14 -1.21
CA TYR A 58 7.06 -1.45 -1.67
C TYR A 58 6.70 -0.07 -2.24
N LEU A 59 7.19 1.00 -1.63
CA LEU A 59 6.97 2.36 -2.13
C LEU A 59 7.85 2.61 -3.36
N THR A 60 7.29 2.39 -4.56
CA THR A 60 7.97 2.75 -5.82
C THR A 60 8.18 4.26 -5.91
N ALA A 61 9.14 4.70 -6.73
CA ALA A 61 9.42 6.14 -6.89
C ALA A 61 8.17 6.96 -7.26
N ASP A 62 7.31 6.42 -8.13
CA ASP A 62 6.06 7.06 -8.54
C ASP A 62 5.04 7.11 -7.39
N LEU A 63 4.92 6.04 -6.60
CA LEU A 63 4.03 6.01 -5.44
C LEU A 63 4.52 6.97 -4.34
N GLN A 64 5.83 7.02 -4.09
CA GLN A 64 6.44 7.99 -3.16
C GLN A 64 6.14 9.43 -3.59
N LYS A 65 6.36 9.75 -4.87
CA LYS A 65 6.07 11.08 -5.43
C LYS A 65 4.60 11.44 -5.24
N LEU A 66 3.70 10.54 -5.60
CA LEU A 66 2.25 10.74 -5.47
C LEU A 66 1.82 10.95 -4.02
N LEU A 67 2.29 10.09 -3.09
CA LEU A 67 1.99 10.22 -1.67
C LEU A 67 2.49 11.56 -1.11
N LYS A 68 3.72 11.96 -1.46
CA LYS A 68 4.30 13.23 -1.05
C LYS A 68 3.46 14.41 -1.53
N GLU A 69 3.10 14.45 -2.81
CA GLU A 69 2.29 15.53 -3.40
C GLU A 69 0.90 15.61 -2.78
N VAL A 70 0.23 14.48 -2.58
CA VAL A 70 -1.11 14.45 -1.99
C VAL A 70 -1.10 14.84 -0.52
N LEU A 71 -0.17 14.30 0.28
CA LEU A 71 -0.08 14.63 1.71
C LEU A 71 0.28 16.11 1.91
N ALA A 72 1.19 16.66 1.10
CA ALA A 72 1.51 18.08 1.11
C ALA A 72 0.28 18.94 0.75
N SER A 73 -0.47 18.54 -0.28
CA SER A 73 -1.72 19.21 -0.67
C SER A 73 -2.76 19.22 0.44
N LEU A 74 -2.89 18.10 1.16
CA LEU A 74 -3.81 17.95 2.30
C LEU A 74 -3.35 18.75 3.53
N ASP A 75 -2.04 18.99 3.66
CA ASP A 75 -1.47 19.85 4.71
C ASP A 75 -1.56 21.35 4.37
N GLY A 76 -2.15 21.68 3.21
CA GLY A 76 -2.40 23.05 2.77
C GLY A 76 -1.29 23.65 1.91
N GLU A 77 -0.27 22.88 1.52
CA GLU A 77 0.78 23.39 0.63
C GLU A 77 0.21 23.76 -0.76
N PRO A 78 0.48 24.98 -1.26
CA PRO A 78 0.06 25.39 -2.60
C PRO A 78 0.96 24.79 -3.68
N GLY A 79 0.52 24.85 -4.95
CA GLY A 79 1.33 24.49 -6.12
C GLY A 79 1.18 23.06 -6.62
N TYR A 80 0.45 22.20 -5.91
CA TYR A 80 0.13 20.84 -6.36
C TYR A 80 -1.24 20.76 -7.04
N ASN A 81 -1.38 19.80 -7.95
CA ASN A 81 -2.66 19.54 -8.62
C ASN A 81 -3.59 18.74 -7.69
N ARG A 82 -4.82 19.23 -7.52
CA ARG A 82 -5.85 18.63 -6.65
C ARG A 82 -6.78 17.67 -7.40
N VAL A 83 -6.66 17.58 -8.72
CA VAL A 83 -7.41 16.65 -9.56
C VAL A 83 -6.43 15.74 -10.29
N LEU A 84 -6.28 14.52 -9.80
CA LEU A 84 -5.28 13.57 -10.27
C LEU A 84 -5.93 12.47 -11.10
N LYS A 85 -5.37 12.20 -12.28
CA LYS A 85 -5.74 11.05 -13.11
C LYS A 85 -4.68 9.98 -12.95
N LEU A 86 -5.05 8.86 -12.31
CA LEU A 86 -4.15 7.72 -12.18
C LEU A 86 -3.93 7.06 -13.55
N ARG A 87 -2.70 7.12 -14.05
CA ARG A 87 -2.27 6.46 -15.28
C ARG A 87 -1.23 5.40 -14.93
N THR A 88 -1.65 4.15 -14.81
CA THR A 88 -0.74 3.00 -14.72
C THR A 88 -0.66 2.36 -16.11
N PRO A 89 0.50 2.39 -16.80
CA PRO A 89 0.58 1.96 -18.20
C PRO A 89 0.19 0.50 -18.41
N PHE A 90 0.41 -0.42 -17.45
CA PHE A 90 -0.12 -1.79 -17.49
C PHE A 90 -0.38 -2.37 -16.08
N GLY A 91 -1.47 -3.13 -15.95
CA GLY A 91 -1.74 -4.17 -14.93
C GLY A 91 -1.70 -3.80 -13.43
N GLY A 92 -2.85 -3.49 -12.83
CA GLY A 92 -3.11 -3.74 -11.40
C GLY A 92 -2.84 -2.62 -10.38
N GLY A 93 -1.91 -1.69 -10.65
CA GLY A 93 -1.48 -0.74 -9.61
C GLY A 93 -2.52 0.29 -9.12
N LYS A 94 -3.62 0.53 -9.85
CA LYS A 94 -4.56 1.62 -9.53
C LYS A 94 -5.26 1.44 -8.19
N SER A 95 -5.85 0.27 -7.95
CA SER A 95 -6.56 -0.01 -6.70
C SER A 95 -5.60 0.02 -5.51
N HIS A 96 -4.37 -0.49 -5.69
CA HIS A 96 -3.31 -0.41 -4.68
C HIS A 96 -2.90 1.02 -4.39
N THR A 97 -2.73 1.84 -5.43
CA THR A 97 -2.41 3.27 -5.28
C THR A 97 -3.53 4.02 -4.56
N LEU A 98 -4.79 3.77 -4.90
CA LEU A 98 -5.92 4.37 -4.21
C LEU A 98 -6.01 3.93 -2.75
N ALA A 99 -5.81 2.64 -2.46
CA ALA A 99 -5.76 2.13 -1.10
C ALA A 99 -4.61 2.75 -0.29
N SER A 100 -3.44 2.92 -0.91
CA SER A 100 -2.29 3.61 -0.30
C SER A 100 -2.66 5.05 0.08
N LEU A 101 -3.31 5.80 -0.81
CA LEU A 101 -3.75 7.16 -0.56
C LEU A 101 -4.81 7.22 0.55
N LEU A 102 -5.78 6.30 0.53
CA LEU A 102 -6.82 6.19 1.54
C LEU A 102 -6.22 5.93 2.93
N HIS A 103 -5.31 4.96 3.04
CA HIS A 103 -4.63 4.62 4.28
C HIS A 103 -3.75 5.77 4.77
N ALA A 104 -2.98 6.41 3.89
CA ALA A 104 -2.14 7.55 4.24
C ALA A 104 -2.96 8.77 4.71
N ALA A 105 -4.12 9.02 4.08
CA ALA A 105 -5.01 10.12 4.46
C ALA A 105 -5.70 9.87 5.81
N LYS A 106 -6.18 8.65 6.07
CA LYS A 106 -6.87 8.30 7.33
C LYS A 106 -5.90 8.05 8.49
N SER A 107 -4.73 7.47 8.21
CA SER A 107 -3.78 6.97 9.20
C SER A 107 -2.34 7.29 8.79
N ARG A 108 -2.02 8.58 8.68
CA ARG A 108 -0.69 9.05 8.25
C ARG A 108 0.45 8.44 9.07
N ALA A 109 0.27 8.21 10.37
CA ALA A 109 1.30 7.63 11.23
C ALA A 109 1.76 6.23 10.78
N ALA A 110 0.94 5.48 10.05
CA ALA A 110 1.32 4.15 9.53
C ALA A 110 2.48 4.21 8.52
N LEU A 111 2.70 5.35 7.87
CA LEU A 111 3.84 5.58 6.99
C LEU A 111 5.14 5.88 7.75
N ASP A 112 5.11 6.24 9.04
CA ASP A 112 6.31 6.62 9.79
C ASP A 112 7.30 5.47 9.99
N ALA A 113 6.81 4.23 9.90
CA ALA A 113 7.63 3.03 9.92
C ALA A 113 8.43 2.81 8.63
N ILE A 114 8.11 3.52 7.54
CA ILE A 114 8.77 3.36 6.24
C ILE A 114 9.84 4.45 6.06
N PRO A 115 11.13 4.09 5.92
CA PRO A 115 12.22 5.05 5.73
C PRO A 115 12.00 5.99 4.54
N GLU A 116 11.45 5.48 3.45
CA GLU A 116 11.17 6.22 2.21
C GLU A 116 10.09 7.30 2.37
N ALA A 117 9.22 7.16 3.37
CA ALA A 117 8.18 8.15 3.67
C ALA A 117 8.67 9.26 4.62
N LYS A 118 9.95 9.21 5.05
CA LYS A 118 10.53 10.22 5.93
C LYS A 118 10.47 11.60 5.27
N GLY A 119 9.93 12.57 6.01
CA GLY A 119 9.78 13.95 5.56
C GLY A 119 8.54 14.20 4.70
N PHE A 120 7.67 13.20 4.49
CA PHE A 120 6.33 13.49 3.94
C PHE A 120 5.53 14.29 4.96
N ALA A 121 4.74 15.24 4.46
CA ALA A 121 3.85 16.06 5.26
C ALA A 121 2.94 15.21 6.15
N HIS A 122 2.52 15.79 7.28
CA HIS A 122 1.75 15.09 8.30
C HIS A 122 0.40 15.78 8.56
N PRO A 123 -0.48 15.82 7.54
CA PRO A 123 -1.73 16.56 7.61
C PRO A 123 -2.60 16.08 8.78
N LYS A 124 -3.21 17.04 9.47
CA LYS A 124 -4.11 16.79 10.60
C LYS A 124 -5.56 16.96 10.15
N ASN A 125 -6.46 16.15 10.71
CA ASN A 125 -7.91 16.25 10.49
C ASN A 125 -8.32 16.12 9.01
N VAL A 126 -7.75 15.15 8.30
CA VAL A 126 -8.14 14.87 6.91
C VAL A 126 -9.52 14.23 6.87
N ALA A 127 -10.47 14.88 6.20
CA ALA A 127 -11.77 14.30 5.88
C ALA A 127 -11.66 13.50 4.58
N VAL A 128 -12.19 12.27 4.58
CA VAL A 128 -12.18 11.39 3.40
C VAL A 128 -13.62 11.03 3.05
N ALA A 129 -13.98 11.21 1.78
CA ALA A 129 -15.23 10.74 1.19
C ALA A 129 -14.91 9.65 0.16
N VAL A 130 -15.70 8.58 0.15
CA VAL A 130 -15.59 7.42 -0.76
C VAL A 130 -16.98 7.10 -1.29
#